data_AF-A0A927T3F1-F1
#
_entry.id   AF-A0A927T3F1-F1
#
_cell.length_a   1.000
_cell.length_b   1.000
_cell.length_c   1.000
_cell.angle_alpha   90.00
_cell.angle_beta   90.00
_cell.angle_gamma   90.00
#
_symmetry.space_group_name_H-M   'P 1'
#
loop_
_entity.id
_entity.type
_entity.pdbx_description
1 polymer ?
#
loop_
_entity_poly.entity_id
_entity_poly.type
_entity_poly.pdbx_seq_one_letter_code
_entity_poly.pdbx_strand_id
1 'polypeptide(L)' 'MESEERRAYLTIGSGRLLDIRVIWEDTEMLYEGMVENAPEEIKNLRYSKIENADKMVFYVYKEFN' A
#
# COMPACT_ATOMS: atom_id res chain seq x y z
N MET A 1 -0.97 24.95 -10.32
CA MET A 1 -1.69 23.67 -10.45
C MET A 1 -1.17 22.80 -9.34
N GLU A 2 -1.83 22.84 -8.17
CA GLU A 2 -1.58 21.84 -7.14
C GLU A 2 -1.85 20.48 -7.77
N SER A 3 -0.83 19.63 -7.84
CA SER A 3 -1.06 18.23 -8.10
C SER A 3 -1.90 17.74 -6.94
N GLU A 4 -3.22 17.62 -7.11
CA GLU A 4 -4.04 16.90 -6.17
C GLU A 4 -3.43 15.50 -6.06
N GLU A 5 -2.67 15.28 -4.98
CA GLU A 5 -2.06 14.01 -4.66
C GLU A 5 -3.19 13.00 -4.71
N ARG A 6 -3.12 12.08 -5.68
CA ARG A 6 -4.15 11.07 -5.90
C ARG A 6 -4.17 10.17 -4.67
N ARG A 7 -4.95 10.55 -3.66
CA ARG A 7 -5.29 9.74 -2.50
C ARG A 7 -5.98 8.50 -3.03
N ALA A 8 -5.24 7.41 -3.11
CA ALA A 8 -5.73 6.23 -3.78
C ALA A 8 -6.59 5.41 -2.81
N TYR A 9 -7.90 5.62 -2.87
CA TYR A 9 -8.91 4.95 -2.04
C TYR A 9 -9.13 3.45 -2.37
N LEU A 10 -8.09 2.75 -2.85
CA LEU A 10 -8.15 1.37 -3.31
C LEU A 10 -7.55 0.41 -2.28
N THR A 11 -8.07 -0.81 -2.22
CA THR A 11 -7.50 -1.89 -1.40
C THR A 11 -6.25 -2.46 -2.06
N ILE A 12 -5.25 -2.82 -1.26
CA ILE A 12 -3.98 -3.41 -1.75
C ILE A 12 -4.25 -4.68 -2.59
N GLY A 13 -5.20 -5.52 -2.17
CA GLY A 13 -5.56 -6.76 -2.85
C GLY A 13 -6.07 -6.61 -4.30
N SER A 14 -6.33 -5.37 -4.75
CA SER A 14 -6.71 -5.09 -6.14
C SER A 14 -5.52 -5.18 -7.11
N GLY A 15 -4.28 -5.09 -6.64
CA GLY A 15 -3.07 -5.26 -7.45
C GLY A 15 -2.71 -6.74 -7.62
N ARG A 16 -2.89 -7.30 -8.82
CA ARG A 16 -2.48 -8.69 -9.10
C ARG A 16 -1.04 -8.75 -9.60
N LEU A 17 -0.31 -9.80 -9.24
CA LEU A 17 1.07 -10.09 -9.69
C LEU A 17 2.14 -9.03 -9.35
N LEU A 18 1.93 -8.23 -8.31
CA LEU A 18 2.90 -7.23 -7.86
C LEU A 18 3.69 -7.75 -6.65
N ASP A 19 5.01 -7.56 -6.66
CA ASP A 19 5.85 -7.62 -5.46
C ASP A 19 5.77 -6.25 -4.78
N ILE A 20 5.32 -6.23 -3.54
CA ILE A 20 4.93 -5.01 -2.83
C ILE A 20 5.62 -4.92 -1.47
N ARG A 21 5.73 -3.69 -0.98
CA ARG A 21 6.10 -3.38 0.40
C ARG A 21 4.99 -2.54 1.02
N VAL A 22 4.53 -2.90 2.21
CA VAL A 22 3.49 -2.16 2.94
C VAL A 22 4.12 -1.53 4.17
N ILE A 23 4.05 -0.20 4.26
CA ILE A 23 4.59 0.60 5.35
C ILE A 23 3.45 1.27 6.11
N TRP A 24 3.44 1.13 7.42
CA TRP A 24 2.52 1.77 8.35
C TRP A 24 3.15 3.02 8.96
N GLU A 25 2.42 4.14 8.91
CA GLU A 25 2.83 5.43 9.50
C GLU A 25 4.27 5.81 9.13
N ASP A 26 4.62 5.63 7.86
CA ASP A 26 5.93 5.90 7.26
C ASP A 26 7.15 5.16 7.86
N THR A 27 6.95 4.25 8.81
CA THR A 27 8.04 3.73 9.65
C THR A 27 8.06 2.22 9.82
N GLU A 28 6.90 1.58 9.95
CA GLU A 28 6.84 0.14 10.25
C GLU A 28 6.51 -0.67 9.00
N MET A 29 7.36 -1.64 8.65
CA MET A 29 7.07 -2.56 7.55
C MET A 29 6.11 -3.66 8.03
N LEU A 30 4.89 -3.65 7.52
CA LEU A 30 3.87 -4.66 7.84
C LEU A 30 3.99 -5.91 6.98
N TYR A 31 4.44 -5.75 5.73
CA TYR A 31 4.54 -6.85 4.78
C TYR A 31 5.50 -6.51 3.64
N GLU A 32 6.20 -7.54 3.14
CA GLU A 32 6.94 -7.48 1.89
C GLU A 32 6.79 -8.80 1.13
N GLY A 33 6.43 -8.74 -0.16
CA GLY A 33 6.26 -9.90 -1.02
C GLY A 33 5.14 -9.75 -2.05
N MET A 34 4.81 -10.86 -2.72
CA MET A 34 3.76 -10.88 -3.73
C MET A 34 2.37 -10.62 -3.13
N VAL A 35 1.59 -9.69 -3.69
CA VAL A 35 0.24 -9.33 -3.21
C VAL A 35 -0.66 -10.56 -3.04
N GLU A 36 -0.57 -11.54 -3.94
CA GLU A 36 -1.39 -12.75 -3.88
C GLU A 36 -1.16 -13.57 -2.59
N ASN A 37 0.07 -13.55 -2.07
CA ASN A 37 0.49 -14.25 -0.87
C ASN A 37 0.31 -13.42 0.41
N ALA A 38 -0.10 -12.15 0.29
CA ALA A 38 -0.35 -11.32 1.44
C ALA A 38 -1.56 -11.83 2.26
N PRO A 39 -1.52 -11.73 3.60
CA PRO A 39 -2.68 -11.99 4.45
C PRO A 39 -3.89 -11.13 4.03
N GLU A 40 -5.10 -11.63 4.25
CA GLU A 40 -6.34 -10.90 3.92
C GLU A 40 -6.42 -9.56 4.68
N GLU A 41 -5.88 -9.48 5.90
CA GLU A 41 -5.82 -8.23 6.65
C GLU A 41 -5.01 -7.16 5.89
N ILE A 42 -3.87 -7.54 5.31
CA ILE A 42 -3.01 -6.65 4.51
C ILE A 42 -3.71 -6.24 3.21
N LYS A 43 -4.34 -7.21 2.52
CA LYS A 43 -5.04 -6.94 1.25
C LYS A 43 -6.18 -5.95 1.40
N ASN A 44 -6.83 -5.92 2.57
CA ASN A 44 -7.95 -5.03 2.87
C ASN A 44 -7.53 -3.63 3.32
N LEU A 45 -6.24 -3.40 3.62
CA LEU A 45 -5.75 -2.08 3.97
C LEU A 45 -5.92 -1.10 2.81
N ARG A 46 -6.29 0.14 3.16
CA ARG A 46 -6.32 1.29 2.28
C ARG A 46 -5.04 2.07 2.43
N TYR A 47 -4.39 2.37 1.31
CA TYR A 47 -3.20 3.19 1.26
C TYR A 47 -3.55 4.63 0.87
N SER A 48 -2.76 5.62 1.26
CA SER A 48 -2.97 7.00 0.82
C SER A 48 -1.87 7.49 -0.12
N LYS A 49 -0.73 6.79 -0.15
CA LYS A 49 0.45 7.12 -0.94
C LYS A 49 1.08 5.85 -1.51
N ILE A 50 1.60 5.97 -2.73
CA ILE A 50 2.42 4.96 -3.39
C ILE A 50 3.77 5.58 -3.74
N GLU A 51 4.84 4.82 -3.53
CA GLU A 51 6.15 5.10 -4.13
C GLU A 51 6.59 3.95 -5.01
N ASN A 52 7.21 4.28 -6.14
CA ASN A 52 7.84 3.30 -7.03
C ASN A 52 9.35 3.31 -6.78
N ALA A 53 9.84 2.37 -5.98
CA ALA A 53 11.26 2.23 -5.64
C ALA A 53 11.82 0.94 -6.30
N ASP A 54 12.52 0.11 -5.52
CA ASP A 54 12.86 -1.27 -5.88
C ASP A 54 11.61 -2.15 -6.06
N LYS A 55 10.55 -1.83 -5.29
CA LYS A 55 9.22 -2.44 -5.31
C LYS A 55 8.16 -1.35 -5.25
N MET A 56 6.90 -1.72 -5.49
CA MET A 56 5.77 -0.81 -5.26
C MET A 56 5.50 -0.72 -3.76
N VAL A 57 5.72 0.47 -3.19
CA VAL A 57 5.59 0.72 -1.76
C VAL A 57 4.25 1.39 -1.49
N PHE A 58 3.42 0.75 -0.67
CA PHE A 58 2.13 1.28 -0.23
C PHE A 58 2.26 1.80 1.20
N TYR A 59 1.84 3.05 1.40
CA TYR A 59 1.83 3.69 2.71
C TYR A 59 0.41 3.71 3.27
N VAL A 60 0.25 3.11 4.44
CA VAL A 60 -1.00 2.90 5.15
C VAL A 60 -0.98 3.73 6.43
N TYR A 61 -2.09 4.39 6.71
CA TYR A 61 -2.25 5.24 7.88
C TYR A 61 -3.50 4.85 8.65
N LYS A 62 -3.44 5.00 9.97
CA LYS A 62 -4.53 4.67 10.89
C LYS A 62 -5.81 5.46 10.61
N GLU A 63 -5.70 6.67 10.08
CA GLU A 63 -6.87 7.50 9.78
C GLU A 63 -7.78 6.93 8.67
N PHE A 64 -7.30 5.93 7.91
CA PHE A 64 -8.02 5.32 6.78
C PHE A 64 -8.44 3.85 7.01
N ASN A 65 -8.11 3.26 8.17
CA ASN A 65 -8.30 1.83 8.46
C ASN A 65 -8.79 1.62 9.91
#